data_AF-A0A097ANX7-F1
#
_entry.id   AF-A0A097ANX7-F1
#
_cell.length_a   1.000
_cell.length_b   1.000
_cell.length_c   1.000
_cell.angle_alpha   90.00
_cell.angle_beta   90.00
_cell.angle_gamma   90.00
#
_symmetry.space_group_name_H-M   'P 1'
#
loop_
_entity.id
_entity.type
_entity.pdbx_description
1 polymer ?
#
loop_
_entity_poly.entity_id
_entity_poly.type
_entity_poly.pdbx_seq_one_letter_code
_entity_poly.pdbx_strand_id
1 'polypeptide(L)'
;MYTGIIHENDVDFYVATSMGIKVIKEKAFEAIANDTFEKALQKLNEINYVIDAGYPVGVLNEMNTQLIKEAVKMGKKVFSVRAIEEGKKLFKGVEEGITFLNNTASLVKILSTAKEVENGDDI
;
A
#
# COMPACT_ATOMS: atom_id res chain seq x y z
N MET A 1 3.09 3.04 10.84
CA MET A 1 3.18 2.91 9.37
C MET A 1 3.76 1.55 9.03
N TYR A 2 3.21 0.89 8.02
CA TYR A 2 3.73 -0.36 7.45
C TYR A 2 4.02 -0.13 5.97
N THR A 3 4.93 -0.94 5.42
CA THR A 3 5.11 -1.04 3.97
C THR A 3 4.15 -2.08 3.37
N GLY A 4 4.13 -2.20 2.04
CA GLY A 4 3.76 -3.46 1.41
C GLY A 4 4.76 -4.58 1.72
N ILE A 5 4.63 -5.72 1.04
CA ILE A 5 5.61 -6.81 1.16
C ILE A 5 6.84 -6.45 0.33
N ILE A 6 8.01 -6.37 0.97
CA ILE A 6 9.27 -6.01 0.32
C ILE A 6 10.20 -7.22 0.35
N HIS A 7 10.88 -7.51 -0.77
CA HIS A 7 11.82 -8.60 -0.84
C HIS A 7 13.14 -8.23 -0.13
N GLU A 8 13.76 -9.20 0.53
CA GLU A 8 15.12 -9.07 1.03
C GLU A 8 16.06 -8.69 -0.13
N ASN A 9 17.09 -7.89 0.16
CA ASN A 9 18.02 -7.29 -0.81
C ASN A 9 17.44 -6.22 -1.75
N ASP A 10 16.15 -5.90 -1.68
CA ASP A 10 15.63 -4.68 -2.29
C ASP A 10 16.20 -3.45 -1.54
N VAL A 11 16.51 -2.37 -2.27
CA VAL A 11 16.97 -1.11 -1.67
C VAL A 11 15.89 -0.56 -0.74
N ASP A 12 14.62 -0.73 -1.11
CA ASP A 12 13.47 -0.28 -0.32
C ASP A 12 13.40 -0.95 1.05
N PHE A 13 13.89 -2.19 1.18
CA PHE A 13 13.95 -2.92 2.45
C PHE A 13 14.86 -2.20 3.46
N TYR A 14 16.06 -1.82 3.01
CA TYR A 14 17.05 -1.15 3.85
C TYR A 14 16.63 0.28 4.17
N VAL A 15 16.07 1.00 3.20
CA VAL A 15 15.54 2.36 3.40
C VAL A 15 14.43 2.33 4.45
N ALA A 16 13.41 1.50 4.27
CA ALA A 16 12.28 1.41 5.20
C ALA A 16 12.72 1.00 6.62
N THR A 17 13.62 0.01 6.71
CA THR A 17 14.17 -0.43 8.01
C THR A 17 14.95 0.69 8.70
N SER A 18 15.78 1.43 7.97
CA SER A 18 16.58 2.55 8.51
C SER A 18 15.70 3.70 9.02
N MET A 19 14.51 3.86 8.43
CA MET A 19 13.50 4.84 8.85
C MET A 19 12.63 4.35 10.03
N GLY A 20 12.87 3.14 10.55
CA GLY A 20 12.07 2.54 11.62
C GLY A 20 10.65 2.14 11.19
N ILE A 21 10.40 2.01 9.87
CA ILE A 21 9.12 1.56 9.34
C ILE A 21 9.01 0.05 9.54
N LYS A 22 7.82 -0.42 9.94
CA LYS A 22 7.56 -1.86 10.07
C LYS A 22 7.47 -2.48 8.67
N VAL A 23 8.41 -3.37 8.35
CA VAL A 23 8.47 -4.06 7.06
C VAL A 23 7.93 -5.47 7.18
N ILE A 24 7.04 -5.84 6.25
CA ILE A 24 6.69 -7.24 6.01
C ILE A 24 7.60 -7.69 4.88
N LYS A 25 8.43 -8.71 5.14
CA LYS A 25 9.48 -9.11 4.21
C LYS A 25 9.25 -10.47 3.60
N GLU A 26 9.67 -10.63 2.35
CA GLU A 26 9.76 -11.89 1.63
C GLU A 26 11.22 -12.20 1.27
N LYS A 27 11.57 -13.46 1.06
CA LYS A 27 12.91 -13.84 0.60
C LYS A 27 13.27 -13.22 -0.75
N ALA A 28 14.54 -12.92 -0.94
CA ALA A 28 15.04 -12.36 -2.20
C ALA A 28 14.76 -13.29 -3.39
N PHE A 29 14.33 -12.72 -4.52
CA PHE A 29 14.12 -13.42 -5.79
C PHE A 29 13.07 -14.55 -5.77
N GLU A 30 12.27 -14.65 -4.71
CA GLU A 30 11.15 -15.59 -4.61
C GLU A 30 9.82 -14.84 -4.82
N ALA A 31 8.80 -15.55 -5.31
CA ALA A 31 7.45 -15.01 -5.28
C ALA A 31 6.95 -14.92 -3.83
N ILE A 32 6.07 -13.97 -3.55
CA ILE A 32 5.47 -13.83 -2.22
C ILE A 32 4.77 -15.13 -1.84
N ALA A 33 5.14 -15.68 -0.68
CA ALA A 33 4.53 -16.88 -0.14
C ALA A 33 3.18 -16.55 0.49
N ASN A 34 2.25 -17.52 0.47
CA ASN A 34 0.93 -17.36 1.10
C ASN A 34 1.03 -16.95 2.57
N ASP A 35 1.96 -17.54 3.33
CA ASP A 35 2.17 -17.20 4.75
C ASP A 35 2.58 -15.72 4.95
N THR A 36 3.38 -15.17 4.03
CA THR A 36 3.79 -13.76 4.05
C THR A 36 2.62 -12.86 3.69
N PHE A 37 1.82 -13.26 2.71
CA PHE A 37 0.61 -12.55 2.30
C PHE A 37 -0.45 -12.51 3.39
N GLU A 38 -0.71 -13.63 4.07
CA GLU A 38 -1.65 -13.71 5.20
C GLU A 38 -1.23 -12.80 6.37
N LYS A 39 0.07 -12.74 6.68
CA LYS A 39 0.60 -11.79 7.68
C LYS A 39 0.33 -10.33 7.27
N ALA A 40 0.45 -10.03 5.99
CA ALA A 40 0.13 -8.70 5.47
C ALA A 40 -1.38 -8.39 5.53
N LEU A 41 -2.25 -9.35 5.21
CA LEU A 41 -3.70 -9.20 5.37
C LEU A 41 -4.10 -8.97 6.83
N GLN A 42 -3.50 -9.69 7.77
CA GLN A 42 -3.75 -9.49 9.20
C GLN A 42 -3.43 -8.04 9.61
N LYS A 43 -2.29 -7.50 9.15
CA LYS A 43 -1.93 -6.09 9.40
C LYS A 43 -2.79 -5.09 8.67
N LEU A 44 -3.29 -5.43 7.49
CA LEU A 44 -4.20 -4.58 6.73
C LEU A 44 -5.50 -4.28 7.48
N ASN A 45 -5.97 -5.19 8.34
CA ASN A 45 -7.14 -4.95 9.19
C ASN A 45 -6.95 -3.75 10.13
N GLU A 46 -5.74 -3.54 10.63
CA GLU A 46 -5.34 -2.44 11.53
C GLU A 46 -5.08 -1.12 10.78
N ILE A 47 -5.12 -1.12 9.44
CA ILE A 47 -4.77 0.04 8.60
C ILE A 47 -6.04 0.75 8.12
N ASN A 48 -6.05 2.08 8.19
CA ASN A 48 -7.17 2.93 7.74
C ASN A 48 -6.98 3.42 6.29
N TYR A 49 -5.73 3.67 5.91
CA TYR A 49 -5.34 4.30 4.65
C TYR A 49 -4.27 3.45 3.95
N VAL A 50 -4.47 3.16 2.66
CA VAL A 50 -3.52 2.42 1.82
C VAL A 50 -3.09 3.29 0.66
N ILE A 51 -1.79 3.28 0.37
CA ILE A 51 -1.19 4.05 -0.71
C ILE A 51 -0.52 3.07 -1.67
N ASP A 52 -1.01 2.99 -2.90
CA ASP A 52 -0.31 2.38 -4.02
C ASP A 52 0.71 3.38 -4.58
N ALA A 53 1.99 3.08 -4.37
CA ALA A 53 3.12 3.94 -4.74
C ALA A 53 3.49 3.89 -6.24
N GLY A 54 2.79 3.10 -7.07
CA GLY A 54 3.03 3.07 -8.52
C GLY A 54 4.24 2.26 -8.97
N TYR A 55 4.66 1.27 -8.19
CA TYR A 55 5.79 0.38 -8.53
C TYR A 55 5.50 -0.49 -9.77
N PRO A 56 6.51 -0.86 -10.57
CA PRO A 56 6.33 -1.84 -11.64
C PRO A 56 5.86 -3.19 -11.09
N VAL A 57 4.77 -3.73 -11.65
CA VAL A 57 4.21 -5.02 -11.22
C VAL A 57 4.80 -6.15 -12.05
N GLY A 58 5.32 -7.16 -11.38
CA GLY A 58 5.83 -8.39 -11.96
C GLY A 58 5.56 -9.60 -11.06
N VAL A 59 5.93 -10.78 -11.52
CA VAL A 59 5.59 -12.07 -10.87
C VAL A 59 6.00 -12.11 -9.40
N LEU A 60 7.12 -11.49 -9.02
CA LEU A 60 7.59 -11.52 -7.63
C LEU A 60 6.73 -10.67 -6.69
N ASN A 61 6.21 -9.53 -7.15
CA ASN A 61 5.50 -8.56 -6.30
C ASN A 61 4.00 -8.44 -6.62
N GLU A 62 3.46 -9.29 -7.50
CA GLU A 62 2.06 -9.20 -7.93
C GLU A 62 1.06 -9.36 -6.76
N MET A 63 1.43 -10.08 -5.71
CA MET A 63 0.59 -10.22 -4.52
C MET A 63 0.42 -8.90 -3.75
N ASN A 64 1.33 -7.92 -3.87
CA ASN A 64 1.08 -6.58 -3.33
C ASN A 64 -0.07 -5.88 -4.07
N THR A 65 -0.28 -6.18 -5.36
CA THR A 65 -1.45 -5.69 -6.09
C THR A 65 -2.71 -6.31 -5.51
N GLN A 66 -2.67 -7.59 -5.13
CA GLN A 66 -3.80 -8.24 -4.47
C GLN A 66 -4.08 -7.69 -3.08
N LEU A 67 -3.06 -7.35 -2.28
CA LEU A 67 -3.26 -6.67 -1.00
C LEU A 67 -4.05 -5.37 -1.17
N ILE A 68 -3.77 -4.61 -2.23
CA ILE A 68 -4.51 -3.37 -2.54
C ILE A 68 -5.98 -3.69 -2.87
N LYS A 69 -6.24 -4.73 -3.66
CA LYS A 69 -7.62 -5.13 -3.97
C LYS A 69 -8.39 -5.60 -2.74
N GLU A 70 -7.74 -6.37 -1.86
CA GLU A 70 -8.33 -6.76 -0.58
C GLU A 70 -8.59 -5.55 0.32
N ALA A 71 -7.71 -4.55 0.33
CA ALA A 71 -7.95 -3.30 1.06
C ALA A 71 -9.25 -2.61 0.60
N VAL A 72 -9.48 -2.53 -0.72
CA VAL A 72 -10.72 -1.96 -1.24
C VAL A 72 -11.94 -2.78 -0.81
N LYS A 73 -11.88 -4.11 -0.90
CA LYS A 73 -12.98 -5.01 -0.48
C LYS A 73 -13.28 -4.90 1.02
N MET A 74 -12.26 -4.64 1.84
CA MET A 74 -12.37 -4.38 3.28
C MET A 74 -12.90 -2.97 3.60
N GLY A 75 -13.20 -2.15 2.59
CA GLY A 75 -13.70 -0.78 2.77
C GLY A 75 -12.63 0.22 3.23
N LYS A 76 -11.35 -0.09 3.03
CA LYS A 76 -10.25 0.83 3.38
C LYS A 76 -10.19 1.99 2.37
N LYS A 77 -9.66 3.15 2.80
CA LYS A 77 -9.42 4.28 1.90
C LYS A 77 -8.13 4.02 1.11
N VAL A 78 -8.26 3.78 -0.20
CA VAL A 78 -7.12 3.48 -1.08
C VAL A 78 -6.84 4.64 -2.02
N PHE A 79 -5.58 5.06 -2.06
CA PHE A 79 -5.07 6.08 -2.97
C PHE A 79 -3.99 5.49 -3.88
N SER A 80 -3.98 5.84 -5.15
CA SER A 80 -2.95 5.40 -6.09
C SER A 80 -2.32 6.59 -6.79
N VAL A 81 -0.99 6.60 -6.92
CA VAL A 81 -0.25 7.59 -7.69
C VAL A 81 0.02 7.15 -9.14
N ARG A 82 -0.56 6.02 -9.58
CA ARG A 82 -0.47 5.57 -10.97
C ARG A 82 -1.30 6.44 -11.89
N ALA A 83 -0.96 6.39 -13.18
CA ALA A 83 -1.86 6.89 -14.22
C ALA A 83 -3.22 6.16 -14.14
N ILE A 84 -4.32 6.92 -14.28
CA ILE A 84 -5.69 6.40 -14.11
C ILE A 84 -5.94 5.17 -14.99
N GLU A 85 -5.54 5.22 -16.26
CA GLU A 85 -5.78 4.12 -17.21
C GLU A 85 -5.01 2.85 -16.84
N GLU A 86 -3.74 2.99 -16.41
CA GLU A 86 -2.93 1.87 -15.93
C GLU A 86 -3.56 1.26 -14.67
N GLY A 87 -3.90 2.12 -13.71
CA GLY A 87 -4.50 1.71 -12.44
C GLY A 87 -5.83 0.99 -12.60
N LYS A 88 -6.74 1.51 -13.44
CA LYS A 88 -8.03 0.86 -13.73
C LYS A 88 -7.84 -0.52 -14.35
N LYS A 89 -6.86 -0.69 -15.24
CA LYS A 89 -6.55 -2.00 -15.83
C LYS A 89 -6.02 -2.97 -14.77
N LEU A 90 -5.10 -2.51 -13.92
CA LEU A 90 -4.46 -3.34 -12.90
C LEU A 90 -5.43 -3.76 -11.79
N PHE A 91 -6.28 -2.83 -11.36
CA PHE A 91 -7.26 -3.00 -10.28
C PHE A 91 -8.68 -3.32 -10.75
N LYS A 92 -8.83 -3.79 -11.99
CA LYS A 92 -10.12 -4.15 -12.58
C LYS A 92 -10.99 -4.99 -11.62
N GLY A 93 -12.23 -4.57 -11.45
CA GLY A 93 -13.24 -5.11 -10.54
C GLY A 93 -13.35 -4.36 -9.20
N VAL A 94 -12.38 -3.52 -8.84
CA VAL A 94 -12.38 -2.73 -7.60
C VAL A 94 -11.90 -1.29 -7.80
N GLU A 95 -11.68 -0.86 -9.03
CA GLU A 95 -11.10 0.44 -9.38
C GLU A 95 -11.93 1.64 -8.91
N GLU A 96 -13.24 1.47 -8.77
CA GLU A 96 -14.15 2.52 -8.27
C GLU A 96 -13.91 2.86 -6.79
N GLY A 97 -13.37 1.90 -6.02
CA GLY A 97 -12.98 2.10 -4.62
C GLY A 97 -11.59 2.72 -4.44
N ILE A 98 -10.93 3.11 -5.53
CA ILE A 98 -9.57 3.67 -5.52
C ILE A 98 -9.60 5.13 -5.97
N THR A 99 -9.02 6.01 -5.17
CA THR A 99 -8.80 7.40 -5.54
C THR A 99 -7.46 7.55 -6.26
N PHE A 100 -7.50 7.74 -7.57
CA PHE A 100 -6.30 8.01 -8.38
C PHE A 100 -5.89 9.48 -8.26
N LEU A 101 -4.64 9.71 -7.90
CA LEU A 101 -4.08 11.04 -7.65
C LEU A 101 -3.29 11.53 -8.86
N ASN A 102 -3.59 12.75 -9.29
CA ASN A 102 -2.92 13.37 -10.44
C ASN A 102 -1.51 13.91 -10.13
N ASN A 103 -1.16 14.02 -8.84
CA ASN A 103 0.15 14.44 -8.35
C ASN A 103 0.34 14.06 -6.88
N THR A 104 1.59 14.09 -6.43
CA THR A 104 1.98 13.78 -5.04
C THR A 104 1.56 14.85 -4.04
N ALA A 105 1.39 16.11 -4.46
CA ALA A 105 0.93 17.19 -3.57
C ALA A 105 -0.48 16.93 -3.02
N SER A 106 -1.36 16.35 -3.83
CA SER A 106 -2.69 15.90 -3.40
C SER A 106 -2.61 14.87 -2.26
N LEU A 107 -1.64 13.95 -2.32
CA LEU A 107 -1.44 12.96 -1.26
C LEU A 107 -1.02 13.64 0.06
N VAL A 108 -0.08 14.58 0.00
CA VAL A 108 0.37 15.33 1.19
C VAL A 108 -0.78 16.09 1.83
N LYS A 109 -1.67 16.69 1.02
CA LYS A 109 -2.87 17.37 1.52
C LYS A 109 -3.83 16.41 2.23
N ILE A 110 -4.07 15.23 1.65
CA ILE A 110 -4.93 14.21 2.28
C ILE A 110 -4.35 13.74 3.62
N LEU A 111 -3.03 13.51 3.67
CA LEU A 111 -2.36 13.03 4.88
C LEU A 111 -2.29 14.10 5.98
N SER A 112 -2.15 15.38 5.62
CA SER A 112 -2.15 16.48 6.59
C SER A 112 -3.54 16.67 7.22
N THR A 113 -4.61 16.65 6.42
CA THR A 113 -5.97 16.72 6.96
C THR A 113 -6.32 15.49 7.81
N ALA A 114 -5.86 14.29 7.45
CA ALA A 114 -6.08 13.09 8.26
C ALA A 114 -5.42 13.20 9.65
N LYS A 115 -4.20 13.77 9.72
CA LYS A 115 -3.51 14.04 10.99
C LYS A 115 -4.20 15.07 11.86
N GLU A 116 -4.84 16.08 11.28
CA GLU A 116 -5.55 17.11 12.05
C GLU A 116 -6.80 16.54 12.71
N VAL A 117 -7.51 15.63 12.04
CA VAL A 117 -8.68 14.95 12.60
C VAL A 117 -8.29 14.00 13.74
N GLU A 118 -7.21 13.24 13.60
CA GLU A 118 -6.74 12.33 14.68
C GLU A 118 -6.20 13.07 15.93
N ASN A 119 -5.76 14.33 15.80
CA ASN A 119 -5.28 15.14 16.93
C ASN A 119 -6.35 16.09 17.51
N GLY A 120 -7.56 16.12 16.94
CA GLY A 120 -8.63 17.04 17.31
C GLY A 120 -9.61 16.53 18.36
N ASP A 121 -9.46 15.27 18.81
CA ASP A 121 -10.40 14.60 19.72
C ASP A 121 -9.96 14.60 21.21
N ASP A 122 -8.93 15.37 21.58
CA ASP A 122 -8.46 15.54 22.97
C ASP A 122 -8.68 16.97 23.51
N ILE A 123 -9.95 17.41 23.63
CA ILE A 123 -10.34 18.58 24.45
C ILE A 123 -11.49 18.20 25.39
#